data_AF-A0A259SWI0-F1
#
_entry.id   AF-A0A259SWI0-F1
#
_cell.length_a   1.000
_cell.length_b   1.000
_cell.length_c   1.000
_cell.angle_alpha   90.00
_cell.angle_beta   90.00
_cell.angle_gamma   90.00
#
_symmetry.space_group_name_H-M   'P 1'
#
loop_
_entity.id
_entity.type
_entity.pdbx_description
1 polymer ?
#
loop_
_entity_poly.entity_id
_entity_poly.type
_entity_poly.pdbx_seq_one_letter_code
_entity_poly.pdbx_strand_id
1 'polypeptide(L)'
;MRRTVDGLLADDPPGALHALRTPILAAEPTTTHRWLRRPAITALLAALDSGRQPLTHATMDAQPPTRAIEHLRDLLLASGALAPDPDRPIDRLQHDSDQLLAALDINDARVARSWLHWQVLPRLRRHHDGTVDIGAAVANARRTLRSVIAFLATIEATHRTLVSVHQGDIDSWFASSRARPHQVRPFLTWARRTRVLPQAIILPPSFGCRSDLRTDPEQRWTIARRLVRDDTLDPLDRVAGALVVLYAQPLVRICALSTDDIATNDDIVTVRLGGDRLELPEPFATLVRSLPSPRRAGVAEQLSADWLFPGQRAGRHLAAASLGRRLRVIGIEPRRARLAALDQLSAEIPPAMLAGVLGLKTPHVVRHTTRSGGDWAHYAADRAT
;
A
#
# COMPACT_ATOMS: atom_id res chain seq x y z
N MET A 1 -34.33 -8.09 5.74
CA MET A 1 -33.33 -7.02 5.55
C MET A 1 -33.95 -5.64 5.77
N ARG A 2 -34.92 -5.20 4.94
CA ARG A 2 -35.57 -3.87 5.06
C ARG A 2 -36.02 -3.51 6.49
N ARG A 3 -36.84 -4.37 7.16
CA ARG A 3 -37.22 -4.20 8.57
C ARG A 3 -36.06 -4.03 9.56
N THR A 4 -34.92 -4.70 9.32
CA THR A 4 -33.72 -4.58 10.17
C THR A 4 -33.03 -3.25 9.95
N VAL A 5 -33.00 -2.76 8.71
CA VAL A 5 -32.44 -1.45 8.36
C VAL A 5 -33.34 -0.34 8.89
N ASP A 6 -34.66 -0.47 8.73
CA ASP A 6 -35.67 0.49 9.24
C ASP A 6 -35.60 0.66 10.76
N GLY A 7 -35.31 -0.42 11.50
CA GLY A 7 -35.16 -0.36 12.96
C GLY A 7 -33.79 0.13 13.45
N LEU A 8 -32.80 0.32 12.57
CA LEU A 8 -31.43 0.72 12.93
C LEU A 8 -30.98 2.05 12.33
N LEU A 9 -31.57 2.44 11.20
CA LEU A 9 -31.27 3.64 10.43
C LEU A 9 -32.61 4.27 10.08
N ALA A 10 -33.10 5.16 10.96
CA ALA A 10 -34.38 5.83 10.77
C ALA A 10 -34.36 6.75 9.53
N ASP A 11 -35.51 6.86 8.86
CA ASP A 11 -35.65 7.69 7.65
C ASP A 11 -35.82 9.19 7.97
N ASP A 12 -36.20 9.58 9.20
CA ASP A 12 -36.59 10.97 9.50
C ASP A 12 -36.33 11.39 10.98
N PRO A 13 -35.64 12.52 11.25
CA PRO A 13 -34.89 13.34 10.29
C PRO A 13 -33.68 12.57 9.74
N PRO A 14 -33.25 12.84 8.49
CA PRO A 14 -32.10 12.16 7.90
C PRO A 14 -30.84 12.50 8.68
N GLY A 15 -30.45 11.60 9.58
CA GLY A 15 -29.19 11.67 10.31
C GLY A 15 -28.00 11.37 9.39
N ALA A 16 -26.78 11.63 9.86
CA ALA A 16 -25.55 11.38 9.09
C ALA A 16 -25.41 9.92 8.60
N LEU A 17 -26.10 8.96 9.23
CA LEU A 17 -26.10 7.56 8.85
C LEU A 17 -27.06 7.20 7.70
N HIS A 18 -27.98 8.11 7.31
CA HIS A 18 -28.95 7.88 6.24
C HIS A 18 -28.27 7.54 4.91
N ALA A 19 -27.10 8.12 4.64
CA ALA A 19 -26.29 7.84 3.45
C ALA A 19 -25.91 6.35 3.29
N LEU A 20 -25.94 5.55 4.37
CA LEU A 20 -25.64 4.12 4.31
C LEU A 20 -26.85 3.23 3.97
N ARG A 21 -28.08 3.76 4.05
CA ARG A 21 -29.31 3.00 3.88
C ARG A 21 -29.43 2.40 2.47
N THR A 22 -29.27 3.23 1.44
CA THR A 22 -29.35 2.80 0.04
C THR A 22 -28.28 1.76 -0.32
N PRO A 23 -26.98 1.99 -0.01
CA PRO A 23 -25.93 0.99 -0.23
C PRO A 23 -26.17 -0.34 0.50
N ILE A 24 -26.64 -0.30 1.75
CA ILE A 24 -26.93 -1.51 2.54
C ILE A 24 -28.08 -2.31 1.93
N LEU A 25 -29.12 -1.63 1.42
CA LEU A 25 -30.28 -2.29 0.82
C LEU A 25 -29.99 -2.86 -0.58
N ALA A 26 -29.07 -2.25 -1.33
CA ALA A 26 -28.65 -2.73 -2.65
C ALA A 26 -27.63 -3.88 -2.57
N ALA A 27 -26.99 -4.08 -1.41
CA ALA A 27 -25.98 -5.11 -1.22
C ALA A 27 -26.57 -6.53 -1.10
N GLU A 28 -25.68 -7.51 -1.24
CA GLU A 28 -25.95 -8.94 -1.09
C GLU A 28 -26.57 -9.19 0.31
N PRO A 29 -27.80 -9.74 0.37
CA PRO A 29 -28.56 -9.72 1.63
C PRO A 29 -27.96 -10.59 2.74
N THR A 30 -27.35 -11.73 2.44
CA THR A 30 -26.97 -12.70 3.47
C THR A 30 -25.75 -12.26 4.27
N THR A 31 -24.71 -11.77 3.59
CA THR A 31 -23.48 -11.27 4.22
C THR A 31 -23.73 -9.96 4.95
N THR A 32 -24.51 -9.05 4.34
CA THR A 32 -24.90 -7.76 4.92
C THR A 32 -25.73 -7.96 6.19
N HIS A 33 -26.73 -8.84 6.16
CA HIS A 33 -27.55 -9.14 7.33
C HIS A 33 -26.74 -9.77 8.47
N ARG A 34 -25.81 -10.69 8.15
CA ARG A 34 -24.91 -11.31 9.14
C ARG A 34 -24.00 -10.27 9.81
N TRP A 35 -23.50 -9.30 9.05
CA TRP A 35 -22.68 -8.22 9.60
C TRP A 35 -23.49 -7.28 10.50
N LEU A 36 -24.69 -6.85 10.06
CA LEU A 36 -25.57 -5.95 10.82
C LEU A 36 -26.03 -6.53 12.17
N ARG A 37 -26.22 -7.85 12.26
CA ARG A 37 -26.64 -8.54 13.49
C ARG A 37 -25.53 -8.73 14.53
N ARG A 38 -24.31 -8.29 14.27
CA ARG A 38 -23.24 -8.34 15.27
C ARG A 38 -23.58 -7.38 16.41
N PRO A 39 -23.60 -7.83 17.68
CA PRO A 39 -24.03 -6.98 18.81
C PRO A 39 -23.30 -5.64 18.89
N ALA A 40 -21.99 -5.64 18.66
CA ALA A 40 -21.18 -4.42 18.66
C ALA A 40 -21.57 -3.44 17.54
N ILE A 41 -21.97 -3.92 16.36
CA ILE A 41 -22.41 -3.08 15.24
C ILE A 41 -23.81 -2.54 15.50
N THR A 42 -24.74 -3.42 15.91
CA THR A 42 -26.13 -3.04 16.21
C THR A 42 -26.17 -1.98 17.33
N ALA A 43 -25.43 -2.20 18.42
CA ALA A 43 -25.38 -1.27 19.54
C ALA A 43 -24.74 0.07 19.16
N LEU A 44 -23.66 0.04 18.37
CA LEU A 44 -22.99 1.26 17.90
C LEU A 44 -23.86 2.07 16.95
N LEU A 45 -24.47 1.43 15.95
CA LEU A 45 -25.39 2.10 15.02
C LEU A 45 -26.57 2.73 15.79
N ALA A 46 -27.19 2.00 16.72
CA ALA A 46 -28.28 2.53 17.53
C ALA A 46 -27.85 3.68 18.46
N ALA A 47 -26.61 3.68 18.97
CA ALA A 47 -26.09 4.76 19.81
C ALA A 47 -25.75 6.02 19.00
N LEU A 48 -25.27 5.85 17.76
CA LEU A 48 -24.99 6.93 16.83
C LEU A 48 -26.28 7.55 16.28
N ASP A 49 -27.25 6.72 15.87
CA ASP A 49 -28.54 7.15 15.34
C ASP A 49 -29.36 7.91 16.41
N SER A 50 -29.36 7.41 17.65
CA SER A 50 -30.05 8.07 18.76
C SER A 50 -29.32 9.30 19.32
N GLY A 51 -28.18 9.70 18.74
CA GLY A 51 -27.36 10.81 19.24
C GLY A 51 -26.72 10.61 20.63
N ARG A 52 -26.76 9.39 21.20
CA ARG A 52 -26.14 9.08 22.51
C ARG A 52 -24.62 9.14 22.43
N GLN A 53 -24.06 8.88 21.25
CA GLN A 53 -22.64 9.04 20.97
C GLN A 53 -22.45 9.90 19.73
N PRO A 54 -21.48 10.84 19.72
CA PRO A 54 -21.20 11.65 18.55
C PRO A 54 -20.51 10.81 17.47
N LEU A 55 -20.81 11.08 16.19
CA LEU A 55 -20.16 10.44 15.05
C LEU A 55 -18.74 11.00 14.85
N THR A 56 -17.76 10.41 15.55
CA THR A 56 -16.35 10.82 15.51
C THR A 56 -15.41 9.62 15.45
N HIS A 57 -14.17 9.84 15.00
CA HIS A 57 -13.13 8.80 15.04
C HIS A 57 -12.88 8.29 16.46
N ALA A 58 -12.91 9.19 17.45
CA ALA A 58 -12.74 8.85 18.87
C ALA A 58 -13.80 7.89 19.38
N THR A 59 -15.08 8.12 19.05
CA THR A 59 -16.19 7.20 19.40
C THR A 59 -15.96 5.80 18.84
N MET A 60 -15.49 5.72 17.59
CA MET A 60 -15.19 4.45 16.95
C MET A 60 -13.91 3.80 17.48
N ASP A 61 -12.94 4.57 17.99
CA ASP A 61 -11.70 4.08 18.58
C ASP A 61 -11.88 3.59 20.03
N ALA A 62 -12.87 4.10 20.75
CA ALA A 62 -13.27 3.59 22.05
C ALA A 62 -13.87 2.18 22.00
N GLN A 63 -14.29 1.74 20.81
CA GLN A 63 -14.83 0.40 20.61
C GLN A 63 -13.72 -0.65 20.53
N PRO A 64 -13.98 -1.92 20.92
CA PRO A 64 -13.01 -2.99 20.77
C PRO A 64 -12.52 -3.10 19.32
N PRO A 65 -11.20 -3.24 19.08
CA PRO A 65 -10.64 -3.22 17.73
C PRO A 65 -11.05 -4.48 16.95
N THR A 66 -12.17 -4.40 16.24
CA THR A 66 -12.68 -5.50 15.39
C THR A 66 -12.71 -5.09 13.92
N ARG A 67 -12.58 -6.10 13.04
CA ARG A 67 -12.75 -5.89 11.59
C ARG A 67 -14.13 -5.35 11.22
N ALA A 68 -15.15 -5.63 12.04
CA ALA A 68 -16.51 -5.15 11.80
C ALA A 68 -16.59 -3.64 11.98
N ILE A 69 -15.97 -3.09 13.03
CA ILE A 69 -15.97 -1.65 13.32
C ILE A 69 -15.10 -0.90 12.31
N GLU A 70 -13.94 -1.43 11.93
CA GLU A 70 -13.14 -0.83 10.85
C GLU A 70 -13.89 -0.84 9.51
N HIS A 71 -14.66 -1.90 9.21
CA HIS A 71 -15.52 -1.93 8.02
C HIS A 71 -16.62 -0.86 8.08
N LEU A 72 -17.29 -0.69 9.22
CA LEU A 72 -18.25 0.39 9.41
C LEU A 72 -17.58 1.76 9.22
N ARG A 73 -16.36 1.95 9.74
CA ARG A 73 -15.61 3.21 9.59
C ARG A 73 -15.34 3.50 8.12
N ASP A 74 -14.85 2.50 7.37
CA ASP A 74 -14.59 2.66 5.94
C ASP A 74 -15.89 3.00 5.18
N LEU A 75 -17.04 2.41 5.54
CA LEU A 75 -18.35 2.76 4.96
C LEU A 75 -18.74 4.22 5.24
N LEU A 76 -18.59 4.68 6.49
CA LEU A 76 -18.91 6.05 6.90
C LEU A 76 -18.01 7.09 6.24
N LEU A 77 -16.72 6.77 6.05
CA LEU A 77 -15.79 7.61 5.30
C LEU A 77 -16.20 7.70 3.83
N ALA A 78 -16.50 6.56 3.21
CA ALA A 78 -16.87 6.49 1.79
C ALA A 78 -18.24 7.12 1.50
N SER A 79 -19.17 7.10 2.45
CA SER A 79 -20.46 7.79 2.33
C SER A 79 -20.38 9.29 2.67
N GLY A 80 -19.22 9.81 3.06
CA GLY A 80 -19.05 11.20 3.51
C GLY A 80 -19.64 11.52 4.88
N ALA A 81 -20.16 10.53 5.60
CA ALA A 81 -20.76 10.71 6.93
C ALA A 81 -19.72 10.99 8.02
N LEU A 82 -18.50 10.45 7.85
CA LEU A 82 -17.36 10.68 8.72
C LEU A 82 -16.24 11.38 7.92
N ALA A 83 -15.70 12.47 8.44
CA ALA A 83 -14.59 13.16 7.81
C ALA A 83 -13.30 12.31 7.84
N PRO A 84 -12.43 12.38 6.82
CA PRO A 84 -11.14 11.69 6.84
C PRO A 84 -10.23 12.25 7.92
N ASP A 85 -9.52 11.35 8.61
CA ASP A 85 -8.47 11.70 9.58
C ASP A 85 -7.17 11.02 9.14
N PRO A 86 -6.25 11.76 8.49
CA PRO A 86 -5.01 11.21 7.97
C PRO A 86 -3.98 10.91 9.07
N ASP A 87 -4.09 11.54 10.24
CA ASP A 87 -3.16 11.39 11.36
C ASP A 87 -3.52 10.20 12.25
N ARG A 88 -4.81 9.84 12.34
CA ARG A 88 -5.28 8.71 13.16
C ARG A 88 -4.44 7.43 13.02
N PRO A 89 -4.08 6.92 11.83
CA PRO A 89 -3.25 5.71 11.72
C PRO A 89 -1.86 5.87 12.38
N ILE A 90 -1.30 7.08 12.35
CA ILE A 90 0.00 7.42 12.95
C ILE A 90 -0.15 7.47 14.47
N ASP A 91 -1.20 8.12 14.97
CA ASP A 91 -1.46 8.24 16.41
C ASP A 91 -1.77 6.89 17.03
N ARG A 92 -2.53 6.03 16.33
CA ARG A 92 -2.72 4.63 16.76
C ARG A 92 -1.43 3.83 16.77
N LEU A 93 -0.52 4.05 15.82
CA LEU A 93 0.80 3.40 15.87
C LEU A 93 1.59 3.87 17.08
N GLN A 94 1.56 5.17 17.39
CA GLN A 94 2.23 5.73 18.55
C GLN A 94 1.65 5.16 19.85
N HIS A 95 0.33 5.15 20.02
CA HIS A 95 -0.35 4.58 21.19
C HIS A 95 -0.05 3.07 21.36
N ASP A 96 -0.20 2.29 20.29
CA ASP A 96 0.06 0.84 20.34
C ASP A 96 1.55 0.52 20.56
N SER A 97 2.45 1.47 20.30
CA SER A 97 3.89 1.25 20.46
C SER A 97 4.29 1.05 21.92
N ASP A 98 3.61 1.72 22.86
CA ASP A 98 3.91 1.57 24.29
C ASP A 98 3.59 0.15 24.77
N GLN A 99 2.48 -0.43 24.30
CA GLN A 99 2.15 -1.84 24.56
C GLN A 99 3.14 -2.80 23.91
N LEU A 100 3.58 -2.52 22.68
CA LEU A 100 4.55 -3.36 21.97
C LEU A 100 5.93 -3.36 22.65
N LEU A 101 6.31 -2.25 23.27
CA LEU A 101 7.61 -2.08 23.93
C LEU A 101 7.60 -2.55 25.39
N ALA A 102 6.43 -2.85 25.98
CA ALA A 102 6.28 -3.19 27.39
C ALA A 102 7.02 -4.48 27.81
N ALA A 103 7.35 -5.36 26.87
CA ALA A 103 8.04 -6.62 27.13
C ALA A 103 9.59 -6.52 27.11
N LEU A 104 10.15 -5.36 26.78
CA LEU A 104 11.59 -5.11 26.76
C LEU A 104 12.06 -4.49 28.08
N ASP A 105 13.36 -4.60 28.38
CA ASP A 105 14.01 -3.79 29.43
C ASP A 105 13.77 -2.28 29.23
N ILE A 106 13.73 -1.53 30.33
CA ILE A 106 13.44 -0.10 30.36
C ILE A 106 14.39 0.72 29.48
N ASN A 107 15.67 0.34 29.38
CA ASN A 107 16.64 1.05 28.57
C ASN A 107 16.43 0.79 27.08
N ASP A 108 16.23 -0.46 26.70
CA ASP A 108 16.02 -0.84 25.30
C ASP A 108 14.67 -0.33 24.78
N ALA A 109 13.62 -0.38 25.60
CA ALA A 109 12.33 0.24 25.32
C ALA A 109 12.46 1.75 25.09
N ARG A 110 13.26 2.45 25.91
CA ARG A 110 13.52 3.89 25.76
C ARG A 110 14.22 4.19 24.43
N VAL A 111 15.26 3.42 24.06
CA VAL A 111 15.99 3.62 22.80
C VAL A 111 15.07 3.38 21.60
N ALA A 112 14.28 2.30 21.61
CA ALA A 112 13.33 2.01 20.54
C ALA A 112 12.23 3.08 20.42
N ARG A 113 11.71 3.58 21.55
CA ARG A 113 10.75 4.69 21.58
C ARG A 113 11.34 5.98 21.00
N SER A 114 12.57 6.33 21.38
CA SER A 114 13.27 7.49 20.81
C SER A 114 13.46 7.35 19.29
N TRP A 115 13.83 6.16 18.81
CA TRP A 115 13.95 5.92 17.38
C TRP A 115 12.62 6.10 16.64
N LEU A 116 11.53 5.51 17.16
CA LEU A 116 10.18 5.63 16.61
C LEU A 116 9.78 7.12 16.52
N HIS A 117 9.95 7.86 17.62
CA HIS A 117 9.56 9.26 17.73
C HIS A 117 10.37 10.18 16.82
N TRP A 118 11.69 9.99 16.71
CA TRP A 118 12.56 10.91 15.97
C TRP A 118 12.81 10.52 14.51
N GLN A 119 12.66 9.25 14.13
CA GLN A 119 12.98 8.79 12.76
C GLN A 119 11.78 8.29 11.97
N VAL A 120 10.76 7.73 12.63
CA VAL A 120 9.66 7.04 11.95
C VAL A 120 8.44 7.94 11.86
N LEU A 121 7.89 8.41 12.99
CA LEU A 121 6.68 9.25 13.00
C LEU A 121 6.81 10.54 12.18
N PRO A 122 7.93 11.31 12.26
CA PRO A 122 8.07 12.54 11.47
C PRO A 122 8.19 12.28 9.97
N ARG A 123 8.58 11.06 9.54
CA ARG A 123 8.57 10.69 8.12
C ARG A 123 7.17 10.34 7.66
N LEU A 124 6.41 9.61 8.47
CA LEU A 124 5.01 9.30 8.17
C LEU A 124 4.20 10.59 8.02
N ARG A 125 4.38 11.55 8.96
CA ARG A 125 3.72 12.86 8.91
C ARG A 125 4.16 13.76 7.76
N ARG A 126 5.33 13.55 7.17
CA ARG A 126 5.77 14.31 5.98
C ARG A 126 5.20 13.76 4.67
N HIS A 127 4.58 12.58 4.68
CA HIS A 127 4.08 11.93 3.48
C HIS A 127 2.58 12.15 3.24
N HIS A 128 1.95 13.12 3.91
CA HIS A 128 0.53 13.44 3.74
C HIS A 128 0.17 13.98 2.34
N ASP A 129 1.13 14.50 1.57
CA ASP A 129 0.89 15.15 0.27
C ASP A 129 0.73 14.18 -0.93
N GLY A 130 -0.07 13.12 -0.77
CA GLY A 130 -0.85 12.58 -1.91
C GLY A 130 -0.25 11.45 -2.76
N THR A 131 0.89 10.83 -2.41
CA THR A 131 1.44 9.71 -3.23
C THR A 131 1.65 8.41 -2.48
N VAL A 132 1.43 8.37 -1.17
CA VAL A 132 1.72 7.21 -0.32
C VAL A 132 0.45 6.78 0.41
N ASP A 133 0.08 5.51 0.24
CA ASP A 133 -0.91 4.87 1.11
C ASP A 133 -0.39 4.87 2.56
N ILE A 134 -0.87 5.83 3.36
CA ILE A 134 -0.50 6.02 4.77
C ILE A 134 -0.75 4.74 5.56
N GLY A 135 -1.83 4.01 5.26
CA GLY A 135 -2.16 2.74 5.91
C GLY A 135 -1.08 1.69 5.67
N ALA A 136 -0.61 1.55 4.43
CA ALA A 136 0.48 0.65 4.09
C ALA A 136 1.81 1.08 4.74
N ALA A 137 2.10 2.38 4.77
CA ALA A 137 3.30 2.93 5.39
C ALA A 137 3.33 2.68 6.90
N VAL A 138 2.22 2.93 7.61
CA VAL A 138 2.06 2.64 9.04
C VAL A 138 2.16 1.14 9.31
N ALA A 139 1.54 0.30 8.50
CA ALA A 139 1.65 -1.16 8.65
C ALA A 139 3.10 -1.64 8.46
N ASN A 140 3.86 -1.01 7.56
CA ASN A 140 5.27 -1.28 7.40
C ASN A 140 6.08 -0.82 8.61
N ALA A 141 5.85 0.40 9.10
CA ALA A 141 6.48 0.92 10.32
C ALA A 141 6.24 0.01 11.53
N ARG A 142 5.02 -0.50 11.70
CA ARG A 142 4.69 -1.48 12.75
C ARG A 142 5.47 -2.80 12.61
N ARG A 143 5.60 -3.33 11.39
CA ARG A 143 6.40 -4.53 11.11
C ARG A 143 7.89 -4.30 11.40
N THR A 144 8.38 -3.11 11.06
CA THR A 144 9.75 -2.69 11.38
C THR A 144 9.96 -2.63 12.89
N LEU A 145 9.07 -1.95 13.63
CA LEU A 145 9.13 -1.87 15.09
C LEU A 145 9.13 -3.25 15.74
N ARG A 146 8.24 -4.16 15.33
CA ARG A 146 8.22 -5.54 15.84
C ARG A 146 9.51 -6.30 15.57
N SER A 147 10.17 -6.04 14.44
CA SER A 147 11.44 -6.70 14.11
C SER A 147 12.60 -6.12 14.91
N VAL A 148 12.54 -4.82 15.23
CA VAL A 148 13.47 -4.19 16.18
C VAL A 148 13.27 -4.76 17.57
N ILE A 149 12.03 -4.89 18.06
CA ILE A 149 11.72 -5.51 19.35
C ILE A 149 12.24 -6.94 19.41
N ALA A 150 11.97 -7.75 18.37
CA ALA A 150 12.46 -9.12 18.32
C ALA A 150 14.01 -9.18 18.33
N PHE A 151 14.68 -8.25 17.65
CA PHE A 151 16.13 -8.13 17.70
C PHE A 151 16.63 -7.78 19.12
N LEU A 152 16.05 -6.76 19.75
CA LEU A 152 16.44 -6.36 21.11
C LEU A 152 16.24 -7.49 22.11
N ALA A 153 15.09 -8.17 22.05
CA ALA A 153 14.81 -9.33 22.89
C ALA A 153 15.82 -10.48 22.69
N THR A 154 16.35 -10.68 21.47
CA THR A 154 17.41 -11.68 21.26
C THR A 154 18.76 -11.27 21.84
N ILE A 155 19.08 -9.98 21.85
CA ILE A 155 20.31 -9.49 22.48
C ILE A 155 20.17 -9.59 24.01
N GLU A 156 19.01 -9.22 24.55
CA GLU A 156 18.70 -9.35 25.98
C GLU A 156 18.78 -10.81 26.45
N ALA A 157 18.32 -11.77 25.64
CA ALA A 157 18.44 -13.20 25.93
C ALA A 157 19.90 -13.70 26.00
N THR A 158 20.86 -12.97 25.43
CA THR A 158 22.30 -13.23 25.60
C THR A 158 22.92 -12.49 26.79
N HIS A 159 22.09 -11.92 27.67
CA HIS A 159 22.46 -11.06 28.80
C HIS A 159 23.32 -9.86 28.38
N ARG A 160 23.06 -9.32 27.17
CA ARG A 160 23.74 -8.16 26.61
C ARG A 160 22.76 -7.03 26.38
N THR A 161 23.29 -5.82 26.25
CA THR A 161 22.53 -4.63 25.88
C THR A 161 23.05 -4.11 24.55
N LEU A 162 22.34 -3.16 23.94
CA LEU A 162 22.84 -2.46 22.75
C LEU A 162 24.22 -1.83 22.91
N VAL A 163 24.57 -1.44 24.15
CA VAL A 163 25.86 -0.79 24.46
C VAL A 163 27.00 -1.83 24.56
N SER A 164 26.70 -3.04 25.04
CA SER A 164 27.67 -4.12 25.24
C SER A 164 27.64 -5.20 24.16
N VAL A 165 26.86 -5.00 23.10
CA VAL A 165 26.73 -5.95 21.99
C VAL A 165 28.05 -6.09 21.23
N HIS A 166 28.37 -7.31 20.81
CA HIS A 166 29.55 -7.59 19.98
C HIS A 166 29.14 -7.93 18.55
N GLN A 167 30.12 -7.92 17.65
CA GLN A 167 29.90 -8.23 16.23
C GLN A 167 29.24 -9.61 16.03
N GLY A 168 29.64 -10.63 16.81
CA GLY A 168 29.08 -11.98 16.72
C GLY A 168 27.58 -12.05 17.01
N ASP A 169 27.04 -11.20 17.89
CA ASP A 169 25.61 -11.17 18.21
C ASP A 169 24.81 -10.59 17.03
N ILE A 170 25.35 -9.56 16.39
CA ILE A 170 24.79 -8.92 15.21
C ILE A 170 24.78 -9.90 14.03
N ASP A 171 25.91 -10.57 13.80
CA ASP A 171 26.06 -11.54 12.71
C ASP A 171 25.15 -12.76 12.94
N SER A 172 25.06 -13.26 14.17
CA SER A 172 24.16 -14.35 14.55
C SER A 172 22.69 -14.00 14.29
N TRP A 173 22.26 -12.79 14.65
CA TRP A 173 20.92 -12.34 14.31
C TRP A 173 20.70 -12.32 12.79
N PHE A 174 21.62 -11.72 12.02
CA PHE A 174 21.49 -11.64 10.57
C PHE A 174 21.58 -12.99 9.85
N ALA A 175 22.22 -13.99 10.44
CA ALA A 175 22.25 -15.37 9.95
C ALA A 175 20.93 -16.12 10.24
N SER A 176 20.13 -15.67 11.20
CA SER A 176 18.87 -16.32 11.55
C SER A 176 17.79 -16.14 10.46
N SER A 177 16.90 -17.12 10.33
CA SER A 177 15.72 -17.05 9.43
C SER A 177 14.72 -15.96 9.82
N ARG A 178 14.83 -15.40 11.03
CA ARG A 178 13.98 -14.32 11.54
C ARG A 178 14.49 -12.95 11.09
N ALA A 179 15.74 -12.84 10.65
CA ALA A 179 16.29 -11.57 10.22
C ALA A 179 15.59 -11.08 8.95
N ARG A 180 15.06 -9.86 9.07
CA ARG A 180 14.64 -9.04 7.93
C ARG A 180 15.55 -7.84 7.91
N PRO A 181 16.69 -7.92 7.20
CA PRO A 181 17.75 -6.94 7.42
C PRO A 181 17.34 -5.52 7.05
N HIS A 182 16.52 -5.39 6.00
CA HIS A 182 15.95 -4.11 5.56
C HIS A 182 15.06 -3.44 6.63
N GLN A 183 14.55 -4.18 7.62
CA GLN A 183 13.73 -3.66 8.71
C GLN A 183 14.59 -3.22 9.90
N VAL A 184 15.56 -4.02 10.30
CA VAL A 184 16.37 -3.74 11.52
C VAL A 184 17.52 -2.76 11.22
N ARG A 185 18.08 -2.79 10.00
CA ARG A 185 19.22 -1.94 9.63
C ARG A 185 18.97 -0.43 9.82
N PRO A 186 17.83 0.17 9.43
CA PRO A 186 17.58 1.59 9.68
C PRO A 186 17.65 1.98 11.16
N PHE A 187 17.23 1.09 12.06
CA PHE A 187 17.36 1.26 13.50
C PHE A 187 18.83 1.19 13.93
N LEU A 188 19.58 0.17 13.52
CA LEU A 188 20.99 0.01 13.86
C LEU A 188 21.86 1.17 13.33
N THR A 189 21.61 1.63 12.11
CA THR A 189 22.29 2.80 11.54
C THR A 189 22.01 4.06 12.36
N TRP A 190 20.77 4.25 12.82
CA TRP A 190 20.44 5.37 13.71
C TRP A 190 21.10 5.22 15.08
N ALA A 191 21.05 4.04 15.69
CA ALA A 191 21.64 3.76 17.00
C ALA A 191 23.16 3.95 17.00
N ARG A 192 23.83 3.58 15.88
CA ARG A 192 25.25 3.88 15.68
C ARG A 192 25.49 5.37 15.56
N ARG A 193 24.68 6.08 14.77
CA ARG A 193 24.81 7.55 14.64
C ARG A 193 24.61 8.30 15.97
N THR A 194 23.71 7.83 16.82
CA THR A 194 23.47 8.40 18.15
C THR A 194 24.40 7.85 19.25
N ARG A 195 25.40 7.02 18.88
CA ARG A 195 26.38 6.39 19.77
C ARG A 195 25.80 5.47 20.85
N VAL A 196 24.57 5.00 20.66
CA VAL A 196 23.98 3.94 21.50
C VAL A 196 24.55 2.57 21.12
N LEU A 197 24.77 2.35 19.82
CA LEU A 197 25.48 1.19 19.31
C LEU A 197 26.98 1.52 19.18
N PRO A 198 27.91 0.65 19.62
CA PRO A 198 29.35 0.88 19.46
C PRO A 198 29.75 1.11 18.00
N GLN A 199 30.65 2.06 17.75
CA GLN A 199 31.13 2.37 16.39
C GLN A 199 31.91 1.24 15.74
N ALA A 200 32.50 0.36 16.55
CA ALA A 200 33.24 -0.82 16.08
C ALA A 200 32.34 -1.85 15.39
N ILE A 201 31.01 -1.77 15.57
CA ILE A 201 30.07 -2.71 14.95
C ILE A 201 29.91 -2.40 13.45
N ILE A 202 30.27 -3.39 12.64
CA ILE A 202 30.12 -3.39 11.21
C ILE A 202 28.71 -3.89 10.89
N LEU A 203 27.91 -3.04 10.25
CA LEU A 203 26.59 -3.44 9.77
C LEU A 203 26.74 -4.07 8.38
N PRO A 204 25.99 -5.15 8.04
CA PRO A 204 26.03 -5.80 6.72
C PRO A 204 25.89 -4.81 5.56
N PRO A 205 26.27 -5.08 4.31
CA PRO A 205 25.97 -4.16 3.23
C PRO A 205 24.46 -3.90 3.12
N SER A 206 24.10 -2.69 2.68
CA SER A 206 22.69 -2.40 2.35
C SER A 206 22.27 -3.36 1.24
N PHE A 207 21.10 -3.99 1.38
CA PHE A 207 20.57 -4.91 0.37
C PHE A 207 20.35 -4.15 -0.95
N GLY A 208 21.36 -4.19 -1.81
CA GLY A 208 21.22 -3.90 -3.22
C GLY A 208 20.39 -5.03 -3.83
N CYS A 209 19.43 -4.68 -4.67
CA CYS A 209 18.80 -5.68 -5.52
C CYS A 209 19.92 -6.33 -6.33
N ARG A 210 20.19 -7.61 -6.06
CA ARG A 210 21.00 -8.46 -6.92
C ARG A 210 20.45 -8.31 -8.35
N SER A 211 21.28 -7.81 -9.27
CA SER A 211 20.96 -7.57 -10.69
C SER A 211 20.64 -8.85 -11.46
N ASP A 212 20.95 -9.98 -10.85
CA ASP A 212 20.95 -11.35 -11.31
C ASP A 212 19.57 -12.04 -11.24
N LEU A 213 18.50 -11.27 -10.98
CA LEU A 213 17.11 -11.73 -10.99
C LEU A 213 16.25 -10.90 -11.95
N ARG A 214 16.73 -10.55 -13.15
CA ARG A 214 15.86 -9.95 -14.18
C ARG A 214 15.01 -11.06 -14.82
N THR A 215 13.87 -10.67 -15.39
CA THR A 215 13.12 -11.53 -16.32
C THR A 215 13.76 -11.36 -17.69
N ASP A 216 14.04 -12.45 -18.38
CA ASP A 216 14.56 -12.44 -19.75
C ASP A 216 13.60 -11.67 -20.70
N PRO A 217 14.09 -10.84 -21.65
CA PRO A 217 13.22 -10.07 -22.54
C PRO A 217 12.20 -10.91 -23.32
N GLU A 218 12.57 -12.10 -23.81
CA GLU A 218 11.65 -13.00 -24.52
C GLU A 218 10.60 -13.60 -23.59
N GLN A 219 11.02 -14.01 -22.39
CA GLN A 219 10.09 -14.43 -21.36
C GLN A 219 9.11 -13.33 -20.97
N ARG A 220 9.57 -12.07 -20.91
CA ARG A 220 8.74 -10.89 -20.63
C ARG A 220 7.68 -10.69 -21.70
N TRP A 221 8.05 -10.75 -22.99
CA TRP A 221 7.09 -10.63 -24.10
C TRP A 221 6.09 -11.79 -24.14
N THR A 222 6.51 -13.00 -23.79
CA THR A 222 5.63 -14.15 -23.67
C THR A 222 4.59 -13.94 -22.57
N ILE A 223 4.99 -13.41 -21.42
CA ILE A 223 4.08 -13.02 -20.34
C ILE A 223 3.11 -11.92 -20.80
N ALA A 224 3.61 -10.90 -21.50
CA ALA A 224 2.77 -9.81 -22.02
C ALA A 224 1.69 -10.32 -22.99
N ARG A 225 2.07 -11.16 -23.97
CA ARG A 225 1.12 -11.77 -24.91
C ARG A 225 0.07 -12.61 -24.20
N ARG A 226 0.47 -13.41 -23.20
CA ARG A 226 -0.45 -14.19 -22.37
C ARG A 226 -1.44 -13.29 -21.65
N LEU A 227 -0.97 -12.23 -20.99
CA LEU A 227 -1.84 -11.33 -20.22
C LEU A 227 -2.89 -10.65 -21.09
N VAL A 228 -2.56 -10.32 -22.33
CA VAL A 228 -3.52 -9.66 -23.22
C VAL A 228 -4.51 -10.65 -23.86
N ARG A 229 -4.15 -11.92 -24.06
CA ARG A 229 -4.98 -12.89 -24.80
C ARG A 229 -5.66 -13.98 -23.96
N ASP A 230 -5.17 -14.27 -22.76
CA ASP A 230 -5.63 -15.39 -21.93
C ASP A 230 -6.87 -15.00 -21.11
N ASP A 231 -8.06 -15.30 -21.65
CA ASP A 231 -9.35 -14.99 -21.03
C ASP A 231 -9.69 -15.87 -19.81
N THR A 232 -8.84 -16.86 -19.48
CA THR A 232 -8.99 -17.66 -18.25
C THR A 232 -8.53 -16.91 -17.00
N LEU A 233 -7.74 -15.85 -17.17
CA LEU A 233 -7.22 -15.02 -16.09
C LEU A 233 -8.19 -13.89 -15.74
N ASP A 234 -8.25 -13.54 -14.46
CA ASP A 234 -9.04 -12.40 -13.98
C ASP A 234 -8.61 -11.11 -14.74
N PRO A 235 -9.54 -10.38 -15.40
CA PRO A 235 -9.23 -9.18 -16.18
C PRO A 235 -8.40 -8.15 -15.40
N LEU A 236 -8.64 -8.04 -14.09
CA LEU A 236 -7.88 -7.11 -13.26
C LEU A 236 -6.42 -7.54 -13.10
N ASP A 237 -6.14 -8.83 -12.96
CA ASP A 237 -4.77 -9.32 -12.88
C ASP A 237 -4.05 -9.19 -14.23
N ARG A 238 -4.79 -9.39 -15.34
CA ARG A 238 -4.31 -9.18 -16.69
C ARG A 238 -3.89 -7.72 -16.92
N VAL A 239 -4.77 -6.76 -16.61
CA VAL A 239 -4.45 -5.33 -16.75
C VAL A 239 -3.29 -4.92 -15.87
N ALA A 240 -3.33 -5.27 -14.58
CA ALA A 240 -2.25 -4.93 -13.66
C ALA A 240 -0.91 -5.56 -14.07
N GLY A 241 -0.91 -6.82 -14.48
CA GLY A 241 0.28 -7.50 -14.99
C GLY A 241 0.84 -6.80 -16.21
N ALA A 242 0.00 -6.43 -17.17
CA ALA A 242 0.41 -5.73 -18.39
C ALA A 242 1.00 -4.35 -18.07
N LEU A 243 0.41 -3.59 -17.16
CA LEU A 243 0.97 -2.30 -16.70
C LEU A 243 2.36 -2.45 -16.04
N VAL A 244 2.60 -3.55 -15.33
CA VAL A 244 3.94 -3.85 -14.78
C VAL A 244 4.93 -4.23 -15.88
N VAL A 245 4.52 -5.14 -16.77
CA VAL A 245 5.40 -5.82 -17.73
C VAL A 245 5.72 -4.92 -18.94
N LEU A 246 4.76 -4.14 -19.41
CA LEU A 246 4.89 -3.27 -20.59
C LEU A 246 5.36 -1.86 -20.20
N TYR A 247 4.76 -1.28 -19.17
CA TYR A 247 4.94 0.14 -18.82
C TYR A 247 5.77 0.37 -17.56
N ALA A 248 6.40 -0.69 -17.03
CA ALA A 248 7.21 -0.64 -15.82
C ALA A 248 6.50 0.10 -14.66
N GLN A 249 5.17 -0.05 -14.52
CA GLN A 249 4.39 0.66 -13.50
C GLN A 249 4.50 0.00 -12.12
N PRO A 250 4.57 0.79 -11.03
CA PRO A 250 4.71 0.21 -9.70
C PRO A 250 3.32 -0.18 -9.20
N LEU A 251 3.23 -1.31 -8.50
CA LEU A 251 1.95 -1.81 -7.97
C LEU A 251 1.19 -0.75 -7.17
N VAL A 252 1.89 0.11 -6.44
CA VAL A 252 1.26 1.20 -5.67
C VAL A 252 0.58 2.22 -6.58
N ARG A 253 1.18 2.61 -7.72
CA ARG A 253 0.52 3.51 -8.69
C ARG A 253 -0.61 2.79 -9.43
N ILE A 254 -0.40 1.54 -9.85
CA ILE A 254 -1.43 0.76 -10.54
C ILE A 254 -2.69 0.67 -9.69
N CYS A 255 -2.53 0.29 -8.41
CA CYS A 255 -3.64 0.23 -7.47
C CYS A 255 -4.35 1.59 -7.31
N ALA A 256 -3.60 2.69 -7.32
CA ALA A 256 -4.14 4.04 -7.15
C ALA A 256 -4.67 4.66 -8.47
N LEU A 257 -4.80 3.89 -9.56
CA LEU A 257 -5.43 4.40 -10.77
C LEU A 257 -6.93 4.56 -10.56
N SER A 258 -7.45 5.73 -10.91
CA SER A 258 -8.87 6.02 -10.91
C SER A 258 -9.53 5.70 -12.25
N THR A 259 -10.86 5.67 -12.29
CA THR A 259 -11.63 5.61 -13.54
C THR A 259 -11.37 6.84 -14.41
N ASP A 260 -11.13 8.00 -13.81
CA ASP A 260 -10.82 9.26 -14.53
C ASP A 260 -9.43 9.26 -15.20
N ASP A 261 -8.53 8.38 -14.73
CA ASP A 261 -7.25 8.15 -15.40
C ASP A 261 -7.46 7.49 -16.78
N ILE A 262 -8.61 6.88 -17.03
CA ILE A 262 -8.99 6.29 -18.32
C ILE A 262 -9.91 7.26 -19.06
N ALA A 263 -9.58 7.56 -20.32
CA ALA A 263 -10.50 8.29 -21.20
C ALA A 263 -10.72 7.49 -22.48
N THR A 264 -11.95 7.56 -23.00
CA THR A 264 -12.36 6.88 -24.23
C THR A 264 -12.92 7.93 -25.18
N ASN A 265 -12.22 8.20 -26.28
CA ASN A 265 -12.65 9.12 -27.34
C ASN A 265 -12.61 8.37 -28.67
N ASP A 266 -13.74 8.30 -29.38
CA ASP A 266 -13.83 7.83 -30.78
C ASP A 266 -12.96 6.60 -31.08
N ASP A 267 -13.17 5.54 -30.29
CA ASP A 267 -12.43 4.26 -30.26
C ASP A 267 -11.02 4.23 -29.68
N ILE A 268 -10.38 5.37 -29.43
CA ILE A 268 -9.07 5.44 -28.78
C ILE A 268 -9.24 5.40 -27.25
N VAL A 269 -8.58 4.44 -26.60
CA VAL A 269 -8.46 4.41 -25.14
C VAL A 269 -7.13 5.03 -24.73
N THR A 270 -7.19 6.01 -23.83
CA THR A 270 -6.00 6.59 -23.24
C THR A 270 -5.95 6.37 -21.74
N VAL A 271 -4.74 6.18 -21.21
CA VAL A 271 -4.47 6.07 -19.77
C VAL A 271 -3.51 7.15 -19.32
N ARG A 272 -3.80 7.79 -18.18
CA ARG A 272 -2.89 8.74 -17.54
C ARG A 272 -2.00 8.02 -16.53
N LEU A 273 -0.77 7.67 -16.94
CA LEU A 273 0.23 7.06 -16.06
C LEU A 273 1.19 8.09 -15.44
N GLY A 274 1.36 9.24 -16.10
CA GLY A 274 2.26 10.33 -15.72
C GLY A 274 1.60 11.69 -15.91
N GLY A 275 2.38 12.65 -16.42
CA GLY A 275 1.85 13.96 -16.80
C GLY A 275 0.96 13.89 -18.04
N ASP A 276 1.32 13.03 -18.99
CA ASP A 276 0.64 12.89 -20.27
C ASP A 276 -0.28 11.66 -20.31
N ARG A 277 -1.27 11.70 -21.21
CA ARG A 277 -2.13 10.56 -21.54
C ARG A 277 -1.45 9.71 -22.62
N LEU A 278 -1.44 8.40 -22.40
CA LEU A 278 -0.86 7.42 -23.30
C LEU A 278 -1.97 6.64 -24.02
N GLU A 279 -1.91 6.59 -25.34
CA GLU A 279 -2.78 5.74 -26.14
C GLU A 279 -2.47 4.26 -25.91
N LEU A 280 -3.52 3.47 -25.64
CA LEU A 280 -3.39 2.04 -25.43
C LEU A 280 -3.63 1.29 -26.75
N PRO A 281 -2.71 0.41 -27.17
CA PRO A 281 -2.92 -0.40 -28.36
C PRO A 281 -3.95 -1.50 -28.10
N GLU A 282 -4.68 -1.91 -29.13
CA GLU A 282 -5.47 -3.14 -29.07
C GLU A 282 -4.56 -4.38 -29.05
N PRO A 283 -4.94 -5.48 -28.36
CA PRO A 283 -6.19 -5.72 -27.61
C PRO A 283 -6.25 -5.13 -26.19
N PHE A 284 -5.19 -4.44 -25.75
CA PHE A 284 -5.06 -4.02 -24.36
C PHE A 284 -6.05 -2.91 -23.98
N ALA A 285 -6.36 -2.01 -24.92
CA ALA A 285 -7.42 -1.00 -24.77
C ALA A 285 -8.78 -1.62 -24.41
N THR A 286 -9.24 -2.63 -25.16
CA THR A 286 -10.48 -3.36 -24.87
C THR A 286 -10.46 -3.98 -23.47
N LEU A 287 -9.34 -4.58 -23.08
CA LEU A 287 -9.20 -5.18 -21.75
C LEU A 287 -9.27 -4.14 -20.62
N VAL A 288 -8.72 -2.93 -20.81
CA VAL A 288 -8.82 -1.87 -19.80
C VAL A 288 -10.25 -1.37 -19.66
N ARG A 289 -11.04 -1.30 -20.74
CA ARG A 289 -12.47 -0.93 -20.71
C ARG A 289 -13.32 -1.91 -19.90
N SER A 290 -12.88 -3.16 -19.71
CA SER A 290 -13.62 -4.12 -18.87
C SER A 290 -13.48 -3.87 -17.37
N LEU A 291 -12.74 -2.84 -16.95
CA LEU A 291 -12.57 -2.43 -15.57
C LEU A 291 -13.30 -1.10 -15.27
N PRO A 292 -13.78 -0.89 -14.03
CA PRO A 292 -13.68 -1.79 -12.89
C PRO A 292 -14.67 -2.96 -12.99
N SER A 293 -14.18 -4.19 -12.73
CA SER A 293 -15.07 -5.36 -12.65
C SER A 293 -15.64 -5.50 -11.23
N PRO A 294 -16.98 -5.55 -11.06
CA PRO A 294 -17.61 -5.81 -9.77
C PRO A 294 -17.34 -7.26 -9.35
N ARG A 295 -16.57 -7.44 -8.27
CA ARG A 295 -16.19 -8.77 -7.78
C ARG A 295 -17.17 -9.38 -6.79
N ARG A 296 -17.89 -8.52 -6.07
CA ARG A 296 -18.87 -8.85 -5.03
C ARG A 296 -19.92 -7.76 -4.99
N ALA A 297 -21.16 -8.12 -4.68
CA ALA A 297 -22.23 -7.17 -4.46
C ALA A 297 -22.31 -6.74 -2.97
N GLY A 298 -21.19 -6.54 -2.27
CA GLY A 298 -21.21 -6.12 -0.87
C GLY A 298 -21.56 -4.64 -0.72
N VAL A 299 -21.78 -4.18 0.53
CA VAL A 299 -22.16 -2.78 0.83
C VAL A 299 -21.08 -1.79 0.36
N ALA A 300 -19.81 -2.16 0.46
CA ALA A 300 -18.70 -1.33 0.02
C ALA A 300 -18.70 -1.10 -1.49
N GLU A 301 -19.14 -2.10 -2.26
CA GLU A 301 -19.24 -2.03 -3.72
C GLU A 301 -20.48 -1.27 -4.21
N GLN A 302 -21.46 -1.01 -3.32
CA GLN A 302 -22.62 -0.15 -3.63
C GLN A 302 -22.36 1.34 -3.40
N LEU A 303 -21.21 1.68 -2.82
CA LEU A 303 -20.74 3.05 -2.71
C LEU A 303 -19.91 3.38 -3.95
N SER A 304 -20.11 4.57 -4.53
CA SER A 304 -19.31 5.04 -5.66
C SER A 304 -17.83 5.02 -5.27
N ALA A 305 -17.03 4.29 -6.04
CA ALA A 305 -15.60 4.22 -5.86
C ALA A 305 -14.95 4.53 -7.20
N ASP A 306 -14.20 5.62 -7.26
CA ASP A 306 -13.56 6.09 -8.49
C ASP A 306 -12.31 5.27 -8.83
N TRP A 307 -12.11 4.09 -8.24
CA TRP A 307 -10.89 3.30 -8.40
C TRP A 307 -11.04 2.27 -9.52
N LEU A 308 -10.10 2.27 -10.47
CA LEU A 308 -10.02 1.24 -11.52
C LEU A 308 -9.73 -0.15 -10.93
N PHE A 309 -9.02 -0.19 -9.80
CA PHE A 309 -8.69 -1.39 -9.02
C PHE A 309 -9.34 -1.33 -7.63
N PRO A 310 -10.65 -1.58 -7.50
CA PRO A 310 -11.33 -1.43 -6.21
C PRO A 310 -10.87 -2.47 -5.18
N GLY A 311 -10.75 -2.02 -3.94
CA GLY A 311 -10.45 -2.84 -2.78
C GLY A 311 -11.70 -3.49 -2.19
N GLN A 312 -11.52 -4.21 -1.08
CA GLN A 312 -12.64 -4.81 -0.32
C GLN A 312 -13.21 -3.87 0.75
N ARG A 313 -12.57 -2.72 0.95
CA ARG A 313 -12.98 -1.69 1.90
C ARG A 313 -13.53 -0.53 1.10
N ALA A 314 -14.65 0.04 1.55
CA ALA A 314 -15.30 1.13 0.86
C ALA A 314 -14.35 2.33 0.72
N GLY A 315 -14.40 3.00 -0.43
CA GLY A 315 -13.55 4.14 -0.75
C GLY A 315 -12.06 3.85 -0.89
N ARG A 316 -11.61 2.58 -0.82
CA ARG A 316 -10.19 2.21 -0.93
C ARG A 316 -9.91 1.37 -2.16
N HIS A 317 -8.78 1.66 -2.80
CA HIS A 317 -8.24 0.79 -3.84
C HIS A 317 -7.70 -0.55 -3.28
N LEU A 318 -7.43 -1.48 -4.18
CA LEU A 318 -6.76 -2.75 -3.88
C LEU A 318 -5.39 -2.49 -3.26
N ALA A 319 -5.05 -3.22 -2.19
CA ALA A 319 -3.72 -3.10 -1.59
C ALA A 319 -2.65 -3.67 -2.53
N ALA A 320 -1.56 -2.94 -2.77
CA ALA A 320 -0.44 -3.36 -3.63
C ALA A 320 0.17 -4.71 -3.21
N ALA A 321 0.17 -5.03 -1.91
CA ALA A 321 0.63 -6.33 -1.41
C ALA A 321 -0.30 -7.50 -1.82
N SER A 322 -1.61 -7.24 -1.87
CA SER A 322 -2.61 -8.21 -2.33
C SER A 322 -2.48 -8.41 -3.84
N LEU A 323 -2.36 -7.33 -4.61
CA LEU A 323 -2.12 -7.41 -6.05
C LEU A 323 -0.82 -8.17 -6.35
N GLY A 324 0.26 -7.85 -5.64
CA GLY A 324 1.54 -8.56 -5.81
C GLY A 324 1.46 -10.05 -5.46
N ARG A 325 0.56 -10.47 -4.55
CA ARG A 325 0.31 -11.90 -4.29
C ARG A 325 -0.43 -12.54 -5.45
N ARG A 326 -1.47 -11.89 -5.98
CA ARG A 326 -2.25 -12.37 -7.13
C ARG A 326 -1.37 -12.56 -8.36
N LEU A 327 -0.53 -11.57 -8.68
CA LEU A 327 0.43 -11.66 -9.79
C LEU A 327 1.42 -12.82 -9.62
N ARG A 328 1.88 -13.09 -8.40
CA ARG A 328 2.76 -14.26 -8.15
C ARG A 328 2.07 -15.60 -8.39
N VAL A 329 0.76 -15.71 -8.11
CA VAL A 329 0.00 -16.95 -8.38
C VAL A 329 -0.03 -17.26 -9.88
N ILE A 330 -0.10 -16.24 -10.73
CA ILE A 330 -0.09 -16.41 -12.20
C ILE A 330 1.33 -16.47 -12.80
N GLY A 331 2.36 -16.58 -11.95
CA GLY A 331 3.77 -16.74 -12.35
C GLY A 331 4.52 -15.43 -12.61
N ILE A 332 3.95 -14.28 -12.23
CA ILE A 332 4.59 -12.97 -12.43
C ILE A 332 5.25 -12.52 -11.13
N GLU A 333 6.56 -12.30 -11.19
CA GLU A 333 7.31 -11.63 -10.12
C GLU A 333 7.36 -10.11 -10.38
N PRO A 334 6.51 -9.28 -9.73
CA PRO A 334 6.26 -7.93 -10.22
C PRO A 334 7.49 -7.02 -10.18
N ARG A 335 8.37 -7.23 -9.19
CA ARG A 335 9.63 -6.48 -9.09
C ARG A 335 10.59 -6.84 -10.22
N ARG A 336 10.75 -8.13 -10.54
CA ARG A 336 11.65 -8.60 -11.61
C ARG A 336 11.17 -8.13 -12.98
N ALA A 337 9.88 -8.33 -13.25
CA ALA A 337 9.23 -7.90 -14.49
C ALA A 337 9.32 -6.37 -14.69
N ARG A 338 9.06 -5.58 -13.64
CA ARG A 338 9.19 -4.13 -13.67
C ARG A 338 10.62 -3.69 -13.99
N LEU A 339 11.63 -4.28 -13.34
CA LEU A 339 13.03 -3.89 -13.55
C LEU A 339 13.49 -4.22 -14.96
N ALA A 340 13.12 -5.39 -15.49
CA ALA A 340 13.39 -5.75 -16.88
C ALA A 340 12.70 -4.80 -17.87
N ALA A 341 11.43 -4.44 -17.62
CA ALA A 341 10.72 -3.46 -18.44
C ALA A 341 11.39 -2.09 -18.41
N LEU A 342 11.81 -1.64 -17.23
CA LEU A 342 12.49 -0.36 -17.06
C LEU A 342 13.83 -0.33 -17.81
N ASP A 343 14.60 -1.41 -17.81
CA ASP A 343 15.87 -1.41 -18.53
C ASP A 343 15.67 -1.30 -20.03
N GLN A 344 14.73 -2.06 -20.60
CA GLN A 344 14.45 -2.01 -22.04
C GLN A 344 13.92 -0.63 -22.44
N LEU A 345 12.93 -0.11 -21.72
CA LEU A 345 12.41 1.23 -21.97
C LEU A 345 13.52 2.28 -21.88
N SER A 346 14.43 2.16 -20.91
CA SER A 346 15.58 3.06 -20.72
C SER A 346 16.64 2.98 -21.82
N ALA A 347 16.66 1.88 -22.59
CA ALA A 347 17.53 1.71 -23.75
C ALA A 347 16.91 2.29 -25.03
N GLU A 348 15.57 2.38 -25.10
CA GLU A 348 14.84 2.83 -26.29
C GLU A 348 14.38 4.30 -26.17
N ILE A 349 14.16 4.80 -24.95
CA ILE A 349 13.55 6.11 -24.70
C ILE A 349 14.39 6.88 -23.67
N PRO A 350 14.71 8.17 -23.94
CA PRO A 350 15.37 9.05 -22.98
C PRO A 350 14.71 9.10 -21.60
N PRO A 351 15.49 9.08 -20.51
CA PRO A 351 14.97 9.03 -19.14
C PRO A 351 13.99 10.15 -18.77
N ALA A 352 14.18 11.36 -19.32
CA ALA A 352 13.29 12.49 -19.06
C ALA A 352 11.88 12.28 -19.66
N MET A 353 11.79 11.73 -20.87
CA MET A 353 10.50 11.41 -21.50
C MET A 353 9.82 10.24 -20.79
N LEU A 354 10.58 9.18 -20.45
CA LEU A 354 10.06 8.07 -19.64
C LEU A 354 9.51 8.54 -18.30
N ALA A 355 10.22 9.43 -17.61
CA ALA A 355 9.77 9.98 -16.34
C ALA A 355 8.46 10.76 -16.49
N GLY A 356 8.34 11.58 -17.54
CA GLY A 356 7.14 12.36 -17.85
C GLY A 356 5.92 11.49 -18.20
N VAL A 357 6.06 10.63 -19.20
CA VAL A 357 4.96 9.80 -19.73
C VAL A 357 4.51 8.74 -18.73
N LEU A 358 5.45 8.08 -18.04
CA LEU A 358 5.15 6.97 -17.13
C LEU A 358 5.04 7.41 -15.66
N GLY A 359 5.20 8.70 -15.37
CA GLY A 359 5.13 9.23 -14.01
C GLY A 359 6.18 8.64 -13.06
N LEU A 360 7.35 8.27 -13.60
CA LEU A 360 8.45 7.66 -12.84
C LEU A 360 9.38 8.74 -12.28
N LYS A 361 9.97 8.50 -11.11
CA LYS A 361 10.93 9.46 -10.51
C LYS A 361 12.22 9.52 -11.33
N THR A 362 12.56 10.68 -11.88
CA THR A 362 13.73 10.89 -12.76
C THR A 362 15.04 10.34 -12.20
N PRO A 363 15.44 10.57 -10.93
CA PRO A 363 16.68 10.01 -10.39
C PRO A 363 16.70 8.47 -10.37
N HIS A 364 15.52 7.84 -10.26
CA HIS A 364 15.40 6.38 -10.29
C HIS A 364 15.57 5.83 -11.72
N VAL A 365 15.08 6.55 -12.74
CA VAL A 365 15.23 6.17 -14.16
C VAL A 365 16.69 6.39 -14.61
N VAL A 366 17.31 7.52 -14.25
CA VAL A 366 18.72 7.84 -14.57
C VAL A 366 19.71 6.82 -13.99
N ARG A 367 19.47 6.33 -12.77
CA ARG A 367 20.29 5.25 -12.17
C ARG A 367 20.15 3.92 -12.93
N HIS A 368 19.05 3.72 -13.65
CA HIS A 368 18.85 2.53 -14.48
C HIS A 368 19.48 2.71 -15.87
N THR A 369 19.32 3.86 -16.52
CA THR A 369 19.93 4.13 -17.84
C THR A 369 21.45 4.01 -17.82
N THR A 370 22.10 4.57 -16.79
CA THR A 370 23.56 4.44 -16.57
C THR A 370 24.03 3.00 -16.36
N ARG A 371 23.15 2.10 -15.92
CA ARG A 371 23.45 0.66 -15.77
C ARG A 371 23.10 -0.17 -17.00
N SER A 372 22.16 0.29 -17.82
CA SER A 372 21.73 -0.39 -19.05
C SER A 372 22.55 0.01 -20.28
N GLY A 373 23.55 0.89 -20.13
CA GLY A 373 24.45 1.28 -21.23
C GLY A 373 23.86 2.33 -22.19
N GLY A 374 22.79 3.03 -21.81
CA GLY A 374 22.22 4.10 -22.63
C GLY A 374 23.05 5.38 -22.53
N ASP A 375 23.80 5.71 -23.58
CA ASP A 375 24.51 6.98 -23.70
C ASP A 375 23.61 8.03 -24.37
N TRP A 376 22.97 8.87 -23.55
CA TRP A 376 22.00 9.88 -23.97
C TRP A 376 22.56 11.31 -23.95
N ALA A 377 23.89 11.47 -23.88
CA ALA A 377 24.54 12.78 -23.80
C ALA A 377 24.17 13.71 -24.98
N HIS A 378 23.84 13.16 -26.15
CA HIS A 378 23.41 13.93 -27.32
C HIS A 378 21.97 14.46 -27.23
N TYR A 379 21.05 13.76 -26.56
CA TYR A 379 19.63 14.18 -26.51
C TYR A 379 19.39 15.43 -25.66
N ALA A 380 20.27 15.72 -24.69
CA ALA A 380 20.19 16.93 -23.88
C ALA A 380 20.56 18.19 -24.69
N ALA A 381 21.31 18.06 -25.79
CA ALA A 381 21.70 19.19 -26.65
C ALA A 381 20.52 19.70 -27.50
N ASP A 382 19.64 18.81 -27.97
CA ASP A 382 18.50 19.16 -28.83
C ASP A 382 17.34 19.87 -28.10
N ARG A 383 17.37 19.94 -26.76
CA ARG A 383 16.33 20.58 -25.95
C ARG A 383 16.69 21.98 -25.45
N ALA A 384 17.90 22.45 -25.77
CA ALA A 384 18.39 23.79 -25.41
C ALA A 384 18.24 24.81 -26.55
N THR A 385 17.64 24.42 -27.67
CA THR A 385 17.15 25.26 -28.77
C THR A 385 15.64 25.25 -28.78
#